data_AF-A0AAV0NJA0-F1
#
_entry.id   AF-A0AAV0NJA0-F1
#
_cell.length_a   1.000
_cell.length_b   1.000
_cell.length_c   1.000
_cell.angle_alpha   90.00
_cell.angle_beta   90.00
_cell.angle_gamma   90.00
#
_symmetry.space_group_name_H-M   'P 1'
#
loop_
_entity.id
_entity.type
_entity.pdbx_description
1 polymer ?
#
loop_
_entity_poly.entity_id
_entity_poly.type
_entity_poly.pdbx_seq_one_letter_code
_entity_poly.pdbx_strand_id
1 'polypeptide(L)'
;MNAIEGGAVSTIHVTPEDGFSYASFEMMGYDLKEVGLKQVVDRVLACFKPSEFSVAVHATNVAGRKLEKECALDVKGYCRGERSHEELGMGGSVVYQKFDAASSEDTGSPRSTLKCCFKEEDEEV
;
A
#
# COMPACT_ATOMS: atom_id res chain seq x y z
N MET A 1 15.73 -9.73 6.73
CA MET A 1 15.58 -11.19 6.84
C MET A 1 14.90 -11.70 5.59
N ASN A 2 15.02 -13.00 5.28
CA ASN A 2 14.43 -13.61 4.11
C ASN A 2 13.58 -14.83 4.54
N ALA A 3 12.51 -15.11 3.80
CA ALA A 3 11.72 -16.33 3.94
C ALA A 3 11.43 -16.94 2.57
N ILE A 4 11.25 -18.27 2.56
CA ILE A 4 10.91 -19.08 1.39
C ILE A 4 9.78 -20.01 1.79
N GLU A 5 8.70 -20.04 1.01
CA GLU A 5 7.55 -20.93 1.18
C GLU A 5 7.18 -21.53 -0.18
N GLY A 6 7.58 -22.79 -0.42
CA GLY A 6 7.42 -23.41 -1.73
C GLY A 6 8.15 -22.61 -2.83
N GLY A 7 7.42 -22.14 -3.84
CA GLY A 7 7.93 -21.27 -4.90
C GLY A 7 7.86 -19.77 -4.58
N ALA A 8 7.32 -19.39 -3.43
CA ALA A 8 7.16 -18.00 -3.02
C ALA A 8 8.30 -17.55 -2.10
N VAL A 9 8.61 -16.25 -2.13
CA VAL A 9 9.68 -15.64 -1.35
C VAL A 9 9.23 -14.32 -0.73
N SER A 10 9.84 -13.95 0.39
CA SER A 10 9.68 -12.61 0.95
C SER A 10 10.97 -12.12 1.62
N THR A 11 11.15 -10.81 1.67
CA THR A 11 12.27 -10.17 2.37
C THR A 11 11.82 -8.93 3.12
N ILE A 12 12.58 -8.58 4.15
CA ILE A 12 12.39 -7.34 4.91
C ILE A 12 13.73 -6.74 5.33
N HIS A 13 13.84 -5.42 5.20
CA HIS A 13 14.99 -4.64 5.65
C HIS A 13 14.50 -3.55 6.61
N VAL A 14 15.23 -3.34 7.72
CA VAL A 14 14.84 -2.40 8.78
C VAL A 14 16.05 -1.56 9.17
N THR A 15 15.83 -0.24 9.20
CA THR A 15 16.74 0.83 9.62
C THR A 15 16.04 1.50 10.82
N PRO A 16 16.36 1.12 12.07
CA PRO A 16 15.60 1.53 13.26
C PRO A 16 15.97 2.92 13.82
N GLU A 17 16.89 3.65 13.18
CA GLU A 17 17.45 4.91 13.65
C GLU A 17 16.35 5.97 13.86
N ASP A 18 16.30 6.54 15.08
CA ASP A 18 15.30 7.57 15.41
C ASP A 18 15.50 8.83 14.54
N GLY A 19 14.40 9.38 14.04
CA GLY A 19 14.38 10.47 13.06
C GLY A 19 14.74 10.07 11.62
N PHE A 20 15.19 8.84 11.38
CA PHE A 20 15.55 8.31 10.06
C PHE A 20 15.05 6.88 9.85
N SER A 21 13.98 6.50 10.56
CA SER A 21 13.51 5.12 10.60
C SER A 21 12.93 4.70 9.24
N TYR A 22 13.29 3.52 8.77
CA TYR A 22 12.79 2.96 7.52
C TYR A 22 12.60 1.44 7.64
N ALA A 23 11.55 0.92 6.99
CA ALA A 23 11.37 -0.50 6.79
C ALA A 23 10.81 -0.77 5.39
N SER A 24 11.32 -1.81 4.73
CA SER A 24 10.79 -2.31 3.46
C SER A 24 10.40 -3.76 3.59
N PHE A 25 9.23 -4.14 3.08
CA PHE A 25 8.76 -5.51 2.98
C PHE A 25 8.42 -5.82 1.52
N GLU A 26 8.90 -6.95 1.02
CA GLU A 26 8.65 -7.42 -0.34
C GLU A 26 8.25 -8.89 -0.30
N MET A 27 7.28 -9.28 -1.11
CA MET A 27 6.91 -10.68 -1.34
C MET A 27 6.63 -10.93 -2.82
N MET A 28 6.97 -12.12 -3.30
CA MET A 28 6.76 -12.55 -4.68
C MET A 28 6.32 -14.02 -4.73
N GLY A 29 5.54 -14.37 -5.75
CA GLY A 29 5.08 -15.75 -5.99
C GLY A 29 3.83 -16.17 -5.23
N TYR A 30 3.20 -15.28 -4.46
CA TYR A 30 1.91 -15.53 -3.82
C TYR A 30 0.75 -15.12 -4.73
N ASP A 31 -0.34 -15.90 -4.73
CA ASP A 31 -1.62 -15.46 -5.27
C ASP A 31 -2.29 -14.50 -4.28
N LEU A 32 -2.40 -13.22 -4.66
CA LEU A 32 -3.00 -12.17 -3.85
C LEU A 32 -4.46 -12.43 -3.46
N LYS A 33 -5.17 -13.28 -4.22
CA LYS A 33 -6.55 -13.69 -3.90
C LYS A 33 -6.59 -14.72 -2.78
N GLU A 34 -5.59 -15.59 -2.71
CA GLU A 34 -5.48 -16.60 -1.66
C GLU A 34 -4.95 -15.99 -0.36
N VAL A 35 -3.87 -15.20 -0.43
CA VAL A 35 -3.25 -14.62 0.77
C VAL A 35 -3.94 -13.36 1.29
N GLY A 36 -4.72 -12.71 0.42
CA GLY A 36 -5.39 -11.44 0.70
C GLY A 36 -4.42 -10.28 0.88
N LEU A 37 -4.24 -9.46 -0.18
CA LEU A 37 -3.33 -8.30 -0.16
C LEU A 37 -3.53 -7.40 1.08
N LYS A 38 -4.78 -7.06 1.40
CA LYS A 38 -5.11 -6.25 2.59
C LYS A 38 -4.60 -6.89 3.88
N GLN A 39 -4.78 -8.20 4.04
CA GLN A 39 -4.38 -8.90 5.25
C GLN A 39 -2.85 -8.92 5.40
N VAL A 40 -2.12 -9.08 4.29
CA VAL A 40 -0.66 -8.99 4.28
C VAL A 40 -0.22 -7.59 4.74
N VAL A 41 -0.78 -6.54 4.15
CA VAL A 41 -0.47 -5.15 4.50
C VAL A 41 -0.78 -4.88 5.98
N ASP A 42 -1.97 -5.25 6.46
CA ASP A 42 -2.37 -5.06 7.86
C ASP A 42 -1.40 -5.76 8.84
N ARG A 43 -0.93 -6.97 8.52
CA ARG A 43 0.04 -7.70 9.36
C ARG A 43 1.40 -7.01 9.40
N VAL A 44 1.89 -6.50 8.27
CA VAL A 44 3.15 -5.75 8.23
C VAL A 44 3.03 -4.45 9.03
N LEU A 45 1.93 -3.71 8.86
CA LEU A 45 1.69 -2.46 9.58
C LEU A 45 1.55 -2.67 11.09
N ALA A 46 1.02 -3.81 11.55
CA ALA A 46 0.94 -4.13 12.97
C ALA A 46 2.33 -4.20 13.64
N CYS A 47 3.38 -4.53 12.89
CA CYS A 47 4.76 -4.58 13.38
C CYS A 47 5.40 -3.19 13.50
N PHE A 48 5.22 -2.34 12.49
CA PHE A 48 5.99 -1.09 12.36
C PHE A 48 5.22 0.18 12.70
N LYS A 49 3.89 0.18 12.48
CA LYS A 49 2.99 1.32 12.73
C LYS A 49 3.57 2.66 12.20
N PRO A 50 3.98 2.72 10.93
CA PRO A 50 4.69 3.89 10.41
C PRO A 50 3.77 5.12 10.33
N SER A 51 4.33 6.33 10.31
CA SER A 51 3.58 7.57 10.08
C SER A 51 3.13 7.75 8.63
N GLU A 52 3.87 7.18 7.69
CA GLU A 52 3.52 7.09 6.26
C GLU A 52 4.06 5.78 5.68
N PHE A 53 3.43 5.24 4.65
CA PHE A 53 3.95 4.11 3.90
C PHE A 53 3.43 4.12 2.46
N SER A 54 4.09 3.34 1.60
CA SER A 54 3.63 3.12 0.24
C SER A 54 3.54 1.64 -0.07
N VAL A 55 2.64 1.29 -0.98
CA VAL A 55 2.45 -0.07 -1.51
C VAL A 55 2.57 -0.02 -3.02
N ALA A 56 3.47 -0.83 -3.57
CA ALA A 56 3.55 -1.10 -4.99
C ALA A 56 3.19 -2.56 -5.26
N VAL A 57 2.28 -2.79 -6.20
CA VAL A 57 1.88 -4.13 -6.63
C VAL A 57 2.12 -4.24 -8.12
N HIS A 58 2.90 -5.24 -8.51
CA HIS A 58 3.18 -5.58 -9.91
C HIS A 58 2.51 -6.90 -10.27
N ALA A 59 1.92 -6.98 -11.47
CA ALA A 59 1.39 -8.23 -12.01
C ALA A 59 1.57 -8.31 -13.53
N THR A 60 2.20 -9.39 -14.01
CA THR A 60 2.50 -9.58 -15.45
C THR A 60 1.28 -10.01 -16.28
N ASN A 61 0.37 -10.79 -15.72
CA ASN A 61 -0.73 -11.44 -16.46
C ASN A 61 -2.12 -10.92 -16.05
N VAL A 62 -2.20 -9.71 -15.50
CA VAL A 62 -3.44 -9.08 -15.07
C VAL A 62 -3.58 -7.74 -15.78
N ALA A 63 -4.71 -7.53 -16.45
CA ALA A 63 -5.02 -6.24 -17.06
C ALA A 63 -5.00 -5.14 -15.99
N GLY A 64 -4.39 -3.99 -16.26
CA GLY A 64 -4.13 -2.98 -15.25
C GLY A 64 -5.38 -2.48 -14.53
N ARG A 65 -6.50 -2.26 -15.23
CA ARG A 65 -7.79 -1.92 -14.58
C ARG A 65 -8.29 -2.96 -13.59
N LYS A 66 -7.97 -4.25 -13.80
CA LYS A 66 -8.31 -5.31 -12.84
C LYS A 66 -7.36 -5.28 -11.65
N LEU A 67 -6.07 -5.06 -11.89
CA LEU A 67 -5.08 -4.90 -10.82
C LEU A 67 -5.41 -3.69 -9.94
N GLU A 68 -5.77 -2.56 -10.54
CA GLU A 68 -6.22 -1.35 -9.84
C GLU A 68 -7.32 -1.63 -8.83
N LYS A 69 -8.35 -2.38 -9.25
CA LYS A 69 -9.50 -2.76 -8.42
C LYS A 69 -9.08 -3.73 -7.32
N GLU A 70 -8.26 -4.74 -7.64
CA GLU A 70 -7.75 -5.71 -6.65
C GLU A 70 -6.81 -5.03 -5.63
N CYS A 71 -6.19 -3.91 -6.00
CA CYS A 71 -5.34 -3.09 -5.15
C CYS A 71 -6.08 -1.93 -4.47
N ALA A 72 -7.40 -1.80 -4.58
CA ALA A 72 -8.13 -0.76 -3.86
C ALA A 72 -8.13 -1.05 -2.34
N LEU A 73 -7.09 -0.58 -1.65
CA LEU A 73 -6.86 -0.84 -0.23
C LEU A 73 -7.49 0.23 0.65
N ASP A 74 -8.31 -0.19 1.60
CA ASP A 74 -8.77 0.62 2.74
C ASP A 74 -8.01 0.17 3.99
N VAL A 75 -7.08 0.98 4.48
CA VAL A 75 -6.19 0.61 5.58
C VAL A 75 -6.59 1.38 6.83
N LYS A 76 -7.05 0.66 7.86
CA LYS A 76 -7.54 1.27 9.09
C LYS A 76 -6.45 2.11 9.77
N GLY A 77 -6.78 3.36 10.08
CA GLY A 77 -5.86 4.29 10.74
C GLY A 77 -4.94 5.04 9.78
N TYR A 78 -5.14 4.89 8.46
CA TYR A 78 -4.41 5.59 7.43
C TYR A 78 -5.36 6.21 6.41
N CYS A 79 -5.01 7.40 5.93
CA CYS A 79 -5.66 8.06 4.80
C CYS A 79 -4.87 7.72 3.53
N ARG A 80 -5.57 7.29 2.48
CA ARG A 80 -4.95 7.11 1.16
C ARG A 80 -4.68 8.49 0.54
N GLY A 81 -3.43 8.73 0.18
CA GLY A 81 -2.97 9.92 -0.52
C GLY A 81 -2.88 9.65 -2.03
N GLU A 82 -1.68 9.76 -2.57
CA GLU A 82 -1.40 9.56 -4.00
C GLU A 82 -1.68 8.12 -4.46
N ARG A 83 -2.23 7.98 -5.66
CA ARG A 83 -2.38 6.71 -6.38
C ARG A 83 -1.93 6.90 -7.82
N SER A 84 -1.16 5.95 -8.32
CA SER A 84 -0.77 5.89 -9.72
C SER A 84 -0.86 4.47 -10.25
N HIS A 85 -1.08 4.38 -11.55
CA HIS A 85 -1.18 3.13 -12.29
C HIS A 85 -0.41 3.27 -13.59
N GLU A 86 0.41 2.28 -13.92
CA GLU A 86 1.24 2.27 -15.11
C GLU A 86 1.15 0.91 -15.83
N GLU A 87 0.88 0.96 -17.13
CA GLU A 87 0.90 -0.20 -18.02
C GLU A 87 2.29 -0.33 -18.65
N LEU A 88 2.94 -1.48 -18.46
CA LEU A 88 4.28 -1.78 -18.93
C LEU A 88 4.28 -2.64 -20.21
N GLY A 89 3.17 -2.64 -20.95
CA GLY A 89 2.98 -3.47 -22.13
C GLY A 89 3.07 -4.97 -21.78
N MET A 90 4.00 -5.70 -22.41
CA MET A 90 4.23 -7.12 -22.09
C MET A 90 4.82 -7.33 -20.69
N GLY A 91 5.31 -6.27 -20.03
CA GLY A 91 5.79 -6.32 -18.65
C GLY A 91 4.68 -6.40 -17.59
N GLY A 92 3.40 -6.28 -17.99
CA GLY A 92 2.26 -6.25 -17.09
C GLY A 92 1.87 -4.84 -16.67
N SER A 93 1.37 -4.72 -15.46
CA SER A 93 0.95 -3.43 -14.86
C SER A 93 1.49 -3.27 -13.45
N VAL A 94 1.62 -2.02 -13.02
CA VAL A 94 2.00 -1.64 -11.65
C VAL A 94 0.96 -0.68 -11.10
N VAL A 95 0.53 -0.93 -9.86
CA VAL A 95 -0.27 0.01 -9.08
C VAL A 95 0.55 0.47 -7.88
N TYR A 96 0.62 1.78 -7.68
CA TYR A 96 1.28 2.40 -6.55
C TYR A 96 0.28 3.23 -5.75
N GLN A 97 0.37 3.13 -4.42
CA GLN A 97 -0.45 3.90 -3.49
C GLN A 97 0.41 4.38 -2.33
N LYS A 98 0.23 5.65 -1.95
CA LYS A 98 0.80 6.24 -0.74
C LYS A 98 -0.29 6.41 0.33
N PHE A 99 0.08 6.18 1.58
CA PHE A 99 -0.78 6.32 2.74
C PHE A 99 -0.09 7.12 3.83
N ASP A 100 -0.85 7.99 4.48
CA ASP A 100 -0.41 8.77 5.64
C ASP A 100 -1.27 8.38 6.85
N ALA A 101 -0.67 8.31 8.04
CA ALA A 101 -1.43 8.01 9.26
C ALA A 101 -2.57 9.02 9.44
N ALA A 102 -3.78 8.51 9.66
CA ALA A 102 -4.93 9.36 9.93
C ALA A 102 -4.67 10.10 11.24
N SER A 103 -4.67 11.44 11.21
CA SER A 103 -4.55 12.23 12.43
C SER A 103 -5.69 11.84 13.36
N SER A 104 -5.38 11.38 14.57
CA SER A 104 -6.36 11.42 15.65
C SER A 104 -6.76 12.87 15.82
N GLU A 105 -8.00 13.23 15.50
CA GLU A 105 -8.55 14.51 15.91
C GLU A 105 -8.42 14.60 17.44
N ASP A 106 -7.44 15.38 17.92
CA ASP A 106 -7.62 16.51 18.85
C ASP A 106 -6.28 16.93 19.50
N THR A 107 -5.44 17.65 18.75
CA THR A 107 -4.56 18.67 19.35
C THR A 107 -4.54 19.87 18.41
N GLY A 108 -5.22 20.95 18.82
CA GLY A 108 -5.46 22.15 18.04
C GLY A 108 -4.21 22.82 17.46
N SER A 109 -3.83 22.43 16.24
CA SER A 109 -2.88 23.16 15.41
C SER A 109 -3.62 23.75 14.20
N PRO A 110 -3.51 25.06 13.92
CA PRO A 110 -4.25 25.69 12.84
C PRO A 110 -3.52 25.39 11.52
N ARG A 111 -3.73 24.21 10.94
CA ARG A 111 -3.15 23.89 9.64
C ARG A 111 -4.17 23.28 8.68
N SER A 112 -4.49 24.12 7.70
CA SER A 112 -5.06 23.84 6.38
C SER A 112 -6.44 23.18 6.33
N THR A 113 -7.41 23.93 5.81
CA THR A 113 -8.78 23.49 5.45
C THR A 113 -8.84 22.57 4.23
N LEU A 114 -7.71 22.10 3.70
CA LEU A 114 -7.69 21.11 2.62
C LEU A 114 -8.00 19.72 3.20
N LYS A 115 -9.29 19.53 3.42
CA LYS A 115 -9.97 18.29 3.80
C LYS A 115 -9.41 17.12 2.98
N CYS A 116 -8.75 16.19 3.66
CA CYS A 116 -8.10 15.00 3.11
C CYS A 116 -9.10 13.92 2.64
N CYS A 117 -10.21 14.34 2.01
CA CYS A 117 -11.28 13.46 1.57
C CYS A 117 -11.75 13.90 0.19
N PHE A 118 -10.98 13.57 -0.85
CA PHE A 118 -11.59 13.46 -2.16
C PHE A 118 -12.54 12.28 -2.11
N LYS A 119 -13.85 12.57 -2.04
CA LYS A 119 -14.87 11.59 -2.43
C LYS A 119 -14.72 11.43 -3.93
N GLU A 120 -14.31 10.25 -4.36
CA GLU A 120 -14.48 9.84 -5.76
C GLU A 120 -16.00 9.76 -6.00
N GLU A 121 -16.53 10.62 -6.86
CA GLU A 121 -17.88 10.49 -7.39
C GLU A 121 -17.87 9.35 -8.42
N ASP A 122 -18.76 8.36 -8.23
CA ASP A 122 -19.04 7.33 -9.21
C ASP A 122 -19.55 7.99 -10.51
N GLU A 123 -18.73 8.04 -11.55
CA GLU A 123 -19.23 8.24 -12.91
C GLU A 123 -19.70 6.89 -13.46
N GLU A 124 -21.01 6.64 -13.34
CA GLU A 124 -21.71 5.71 -14.21
C GLU A 124 -21.73 6.26 -15.64
N VAL A 125 -21.07 5.58 -16.58
CA VAL A 125 -21.44 5.57 -18.00
C VAL A 125 -21.12 4.24 -18.66
#